data_AF-A0A3M1EFI5-F1
#
_entry.id   AF-A0A3M1EFI5-F1
#
_cell.length_a   1.000
_cell.length_b   1.000
_cell.length_c   1.000
_cell.angle_alpha   90.00
_cell.angle_beta   90.00
_cell.angle_gamma   90.00
#
_symmetry.space_group_name_H-M   'P 1'
#
loop_
_entity.id
_entity.type
_entity.pdbx_description
1 polymer ?
#
loop_
_entity_poly.entity_id
_entity_poly.type
_entity_poly.pdbx_seq_one_letter_code
_entity_poly.pdbx_strand_id
1 'polypeptide(L)'
;MGTPAPEPDKRGGTVPRADRLEDISGIGPAFARRLHEAGVHTFAELARLTPRQVRDIIQPQNWQKIEPDIWIAQAKERSGYAAEMAGGIKR
;
A
#
# COMPACT_ATOMS: atom_id res chain seq x y z
N MET A 1 1.66 -41.66 3.36
CA MET A 1 0.78 -40.63 2.78
C MET A 1 1.13 -39.30 3.46
N GLY A 2 2.20 -38.63 3.01
CA GLY A 2 2.59 -37.32 3.55
C GLY A 2 2.06 -36.23 2.63
N THR A 3 1.19 -35.37 3.12
CA THR A 3 0.68 -34.24 2.36
C THR A 3 1.80 -33.21 2.18
N PRO A 4 2.12 -32.77 0.94
CA PRO A 4 3.01 -31.63 0.76
C PRO A 4 2.33 -30.35 1.24
N ALA A 5 3.10 -29.50 1.92
CA ALA A 5 2.69 -28.16 2.33
C ALA A 5 2.18 -27.36 1.12
N PRO A 6 1.16 -26.49 1.28
CA PRO A 6 0.73 -25.64 0.18
C PRO A 6 1.84 -24.62 -0.14
N GLU A 7 2.51 -24.83 -1.28
CA GLU A 7 3.34 -23.82 -1.93
C GLU A 7 2.47 -22.58 -2.26
N PRO A 8 2.97 -21.34 -2.05
CA PRO A 8 2.24 -20.14 -2.44
C PRO A 8 2.26 -20.01 -3.96
N ASP A 9 1.23 -20.55 -4.58
CA ASP A 9 0.87 -20.46 -5.99
C ASP A 9 0.74 -18.98 -6.43
N LYS A 10 1.60 -18.57 -7.37
CA LYS A 10 1.55 -17.29 -8.08
C LYS A 10 0.52 -17.34 -9.22
N ARG A 11 -0.75 -17.61 -8.94
CA ARG A 11 -1.83 -17.41 -9.92
C ARG A 11 -2.96 -16.60 -9.29
N GLY A 12 -3.45 -15.65 -10.07
CA GLY A 12 -4.40 -14.62 -9.65
C GLY A 12 -5.65 -15.19 -9.00
N GLY A 13 -6.06 -14.56 -7.90
CA GLY A 13 -7.28 -14.85 -7.16
C GLY A 13 -7.66 -13.64 -6.31
N THR A 14 -8.89 -13.21 -6.48
CA THR A 14 -9.57 -12.05 -5.90
C THR A 14 -9.73 -12.15 -4.38
N VAL A 15 -8.64 -11.93 -3.66
CA VAL A 15 -8.67 -11.21 -2.37
C VAL A 15 -8.16 -9.81 -2.68
N PRO A 16 -8.71 -8.72 -2.12
CA PRO A 16 -8.05 -7.42 -2.21
C PRO A 16 -6.68 -7.58 -1.54
N ARG A 17 -5.68 -7.89 -2.35
CA ARG A 17 -4.35 -8.20 -1.90
C ARG A 17 -3.84 -6.88 -1.37
N ALA A 18 -3.64 -6.80 -0.06
CA ALA A 18 -3.01 -5.63 0.54
C ALA A 18 -1.77 -5.30 -0.30
N ASP A 19 -1.74 -4.08 -0.80
CA ASP A 19 -0.60 -3.60 -1.56
C ASP A 19 0.62 -3.61 -0.66
N ARG A 20 1.78 -3.83 -1.26
CA ARG A 20 3.03 -3.75 -0.54
C ARG A 20 3.35 -2.27 -0.35
N LEU A 21 2.78 -1.63 0.67
CA LEU A 21 3.05 -0.22 0.97
C LEU A 21 4.55 0.05 1.17
N GLU A 22 5.30 -0.95 1.63
CA GLU A 22 6.76 -0.92 1.76
C GLU A 22 7.52 -0.79 0.41
N ASP A 23 6.84 -0.98 -0.71
CA ASP A 23 7.42 -0.72 -2.03
C ASP A 23 7.69 0.79 -2.19
N ILE A 24 6.92 1.66 -1.51
CA ILE A 24 7.05 3.12 -1.58
C ILE A 24 8.35 3.52 -0.88
N SER A 25 9.17 4.31 -1.58
CA SER A 25 10.45 4.75 -1.04
C SER A 25 10.23 5.60 0.21
N GLY A 26 10.79 5.12 1.34
CA GLY A 26 10.65 5.73 2.66
C GLY A 26 9.62 5.06 3.57
N ILE A 27 8.73 4.21 3.05
CA ILE A 27 7.85 3.38 3.87
C ILE A 27 8.59 2.08 4.23
N GLY A 28 9.10 2.01 5.45
CA GLY A 28 9.62 0.76 6.00
C GLY A 28 8.51 -0.21 6.44
N PRO A 29 8.85 -1.49 6.73
CA PRO A 29 7.88 -2.49 7.20
C PRO A 29 7.17 -2.07 8.50
N ALA A 30 7.84 -1.30 9.36
CA ALA A 30 7.24 -0.74 10.57
C ALA A 30 6.14 0.28 10.27
N PHE A 31 6.32 1.12 9.25
CA PHE A 31 5.34 2.13 8.85
C PHE A 31 4.19 1.50 8.08
N ALA A 32 4.48 0.56 7.18
CA ALA A 32 3.46 -0.23 6.49
C ALA A 32 2.53 -0.93 7.49
N ARG A 33 3.09 -1.55 8.54
CA ARG A 33 2.29 -2.18 9.58
C ARG A 33 1.37 -1.19 10.30
N ARG A 34 1.85 0.00 10.66
CA ARG A 34 1.01 1.04 11.30
C ARG A 34 -0.11 1.53 10.38
N LEU A 35 0.19 1.69 9.09
CA LEU A 35 -0.81 2.03 8.07
C LEU A 35 -1.87 0.92 7.96
N HIS A 36 -1.44 -0.34 7.97
CA HIS A 36 -2.35 -1.48 7.94
C HIS A 36 -3.23 -1.54 9.20
N GLU A 37 -2.65 -1.28 10.38
CA GLU A 37 -3.39 -1.21 11.65
C GLU A 37 -4.43 -0.08 11.64
N ALA A 38 -4.19 1.01 10.89
CA ALA A 38 -5.15 2.08 10.65
C ALA A 38 -6.16 1.80 9.52
N GLY A 39 -6.10 0.62 8.90
CA GLY A 39 -7.01 0.23 7.81
C GLY A 39 -6.57 0.67 6.41
N VAL A 40 -5.35 1.16 6.24
CA VAL A 40 -4.78 1.53 4.93
C VAL A 40 -4.01 0.34 4.39
N HIS A 41 -4.63 -0.47 3.54
CA HIS A 41 -4.04 -1.72 3.06
C HIS A 41 -3.63 -1.63 1.59
N THR A 42 -4.08 -0.60 0.88
CA THR A 42 -3.83 -0.39 -0.55
C THR A 42 -3.17 0.95 -0.84
N PHE A 43 -2.51 1.05 -1.99
CA PHE A 43 -1.96 2.32 -2.47
C PHE A 43 -3.07 3.35 -2.72
N ALA A 44 -4.26 2.92 -3.16
CA ALA A 44 -5.41 3.80 -3.39
C ALA A 44 -5.91 4.45 -2.09
N GLU A 45 -5.93 3.70 -0.99
CA GLU A 45 -6.29 4.22 0.33
C GLU A 45 -5.24 5.22 0.83
N LEU A 46 -3.95 4.88 0.69
CA LEU A 46 -2.87 5.79 1.07
C LEU A 46 -2.91 7.09 0.25
N ALA A 47 -3.20 6.98 -1.05
CA ALA A 47 -3.34 8.11 -1.98
C ALA A 47 -4.48 9.06 -1.64
N ARG A 48 -5.52 8.57 -0.94
CA ARG A 48 -6.67 9.36 -0.46
C ARG A 48 -6.38 10.10 0.85
N LEU A 49 -5.36 9.68 1.59
CA LEU A 49 -4.98 10.34 2.83
C LEU A 49 -4.25 11.65 2.56
N THR A 50 -4.31 12.54 3.55
CA THR A 50 -3.50 13.77 3.59
C THR A 50 -2.16 13.53 4.28
N PRO A 51 -1.11 14.31 3.98
CA PRO A 51 0.18 14.19 4.64
C PRO A 51 0.09 14.30 6.18
N ARG A 52 -0.88 15.09 6.65
CA ARG A 52 -1.19 15.23 8.09
C ARG A 52 -1.77 13.96 8.67
N GLN A 53 -2.74 13.33 8.01
CA GLN A 53 -3.33 12.05 8.47
C GLN A 53 -2.31 10.93 8.48
N VAL A 54 -1.50 10.80 7.42
CA VAL A 54 -0.42 9.80 7.38
C VAL A 54 0.52 9.98 8.57
N ARG A 55 0.91 11.22 8.88
CA ARG A 55 1.78 11.51 10.02
C ARG A 55 1.12 11.22 11.37
N ASP A 56 -0.19 11.45 11.48
CA ASP A 56 -0.98 11.15 12.68
C ASP A 56 -1.12 9.63 12.91
N ILE A 57 -1.24 8.84 11.84
CA ILE A 57 -1.27 7.37 11.89
C ILE A 57 0.12 6.81 12.22
N ILE A 58 1.13 7.30 11.52
CA ILE A 58 2.50 6.79 11.63
C ILE A 58 3.13 7.19 12.95
N GLN A 59 2.81 8.38 13.48
CA GLN A 59 3.44 8.97 14.66
C GLN A 59 4.96 8.74 14.67
N PRO A 60 5.67 9.28 13.65
CA PRO A 60 7.11 9.08 13.53
C PRO A 60 7.82 9.70 14.74
N GLN A 61 8.86 9.04 15.21
CA GLN A 61 9.76 9.61 16.20
C GLN A 61 10.55 10.77 15.59
N ASN A 62 11.11 11.65 16.44
CA ASN A 62 11.81 12.85 16.00
C ASN A 62 13.07 12.58 15.15
N TRP A 63 13.60 11.35 15.21
CA TRP A 63 14.72 10.87 14.39
C TRP A 63 14.28 10.18 13.09
N GLN A 64 12.99 9.85 12.95
CA GLN A 64 12.43 9.21 11.76
C GLN A 64 12.04 10.27 10.75
N LYS A 65 12.83 10.39 9.68
CA LYS A 65 12.47 11.21 8.52
C LYS A 65 11.37 10.49 7.74
N ILE A 66 10.16 11.04 7.77
CA ILE A 66 9.07 10.58 6.91
C ILE A 66 8.71 11.67 5.92
N GLU A 67 8.33 11.25 4.72
CA GLU A 67 7.94 12.14 3.63
C GLU A 67 6.54 11.74 3.15
N PRO A 68 5.51 11.98 3.97
CA PRO A 68 4.15 11.52 3.66
C PRO A 68 3.62 12.13 2.36
N ASP A 69 4.08 13.32 1.97
CA ASP A 69 3.78 13.94 0.68
C ASP A 69 4.27 13.09 -0.51
N ILE A 70 5.54 12.67 -0.45
CA ILE A 70 6.18 11.78 -1.42
C ILE A 70 5.50 10.41 -1.43
N TRP A 71 5.11 9.91 -0.26
CA TRP A 71 4.42 8.63 -0.15
C TRP A 71 3.06 8.65 -0.82
N ILE A 72 2.27 9.71 -0.60
CA ILE A 72 0.96 9.90 -1.24
C ILE A 72 1.12 10.07 -2.75
N ALA A 73 2.13 10.81 -3.21
CA ALA A 73 2.42 10.97 -4.63
C ALA A 73 2.77 9.63 -5.30
N GLN A 74 3.68 8.84 -4.71
CA GLN A 74 4.03 7.50 -5.21
C GLN A 74 2.86 6.53 -5.13
N ALA A 75 2.05 6.61 -4.07
CA ALA A 75 0.86 5.78 -3.93
C ALA A 75 -0.15 6.05 -5.05
N LYS A 76 -0.36 7.31 -5.45
CA LYS A 76 -1.22 7.67 -6.60
C LYS A 76 -0.71 7.09 -7.91
N GLU A 77 0.61 7.12 -8.12
CA GLU A 77 1.24 6.55 -9.32
C GLU A 77 1.06 5.03 -9.37
N ARG A 78 1.18 4.35 -8.23
CA ARG A 78 1.15 2.88 -8.12
C ARG A 78 -0.21 2.27 -7.92
N SER A 79 -1.18 3.01 -7.37
CA SER A 79 -2.55 2.54 -7.17
C SER A 79 -3.29 2.30 -8.49
N GLY A 80 -2.64 2.54 -9.63
CA GLY A 80 -3.31 2.48 -10.91
C GLY A 80 -4.42 3.53 -11.01
N TYR A 81 -4.28 4.72 -10.41
CA TYR A 81 -5.21 5.82 -10.69
C TYR A 81 -5.23 6.15 -12.20
N ALA A 82 -4.16 5.81 -12.94
CA ALA A 82 -4.11 5.80 -14.40
C ALA A 82 -4.70 4.54 -15.06
N ALA A 83 -4.69 3.38 -14.39
CA ALA A 83 -5.20 2.11 -14.92
C ALA A 83 -6.72 1.94 -14.73
N GLU A 84 -7.27 2.40 -13.60
CA GLU A 84 -8.73 2.35 -13.35
C GLU A 84 -9.48 3.41 -14.17
N MET A 85 -8.86 4.57 -14.45
CA MET A 85 -9.41 5.58 -15.38
C MET A 85 -9.27 5.17 -16.85
N ALA A 86 -8.26 4.36 -17.20
CA ALA A 86 -8.04 3.85 -18.57
C ALA A 86 -8.77 2.53 -18.86
N GLY A 87 -9.34 1.87 -17.83
CA GLY A 87 -10.08 0.61 -17.95
C GLY A 87 -11.53 0.76 -18.41
N GLY A 88 -12.01 1.98 -18.65
CA GLY A 88 -13.30 2.25 -19.30
C GLY A 88 -13.27 2.03 -20.81
N ILE A 89 -12.60 1.01 -21.37
CA ILE A 89 -12.62 0.80 -22.82
C ILE A 89 -12.45 -0.69 -23.22
N LYS A 90 -13.61 -1.35 -23.50
CA LYS A 90 -13.86 -2.45 -24.47
C LYS A 90 -13.15 -3.81 -24.19
N ARG A 91 -13.79 -4.99 -24.17
CA ARG A 91 -15.03 -5.53 -24.74
C ARG A 91 -15.56 -6.67 -23.85
#